data_AF-A0AB35K2M5-F1
#
_entry.id   AF-A0AB35K2M5-F1
#
_cell.length_a   1.000
_cell.length_b   1.000
_cell.length_c   1.000
_cell.angle_alpha   90.00
_cell.angle_beta   90.00
_cell.angle_gamma   90.00
#
_symmetry.space_group_name_H-M   'P 1'
#
loop_
_entity.id
_entity.type
_entity.pdbx_description
1 polymer ?
#
loop_
_entity_poly.entity_id
_entity_poly.type
_entity_poly.pdbx_seq_one_letter_code
_entity_poly.pdbx_strand_id
1 'polypeptide(L)'
;MSTDPSILEENLKKSQVKWQSTSNALNLLLSKNQKSKADDILAKLEIIMQKNLNKFGFSESSINQITISKITYRPEQNGYDIIAETSASDYIRIIWAYTLAILELAQDLTENVQHCGFIVFDEPRQHEAKAQSLYDLIINTALTFNQSGQAIFTTSFENFKEANLIDFDNINLIYFNDNEYILQ
;
A
#
# COMPACT_ATOMS: atom_id res chain seq x y z
N MET A 1 -30.89 -4.39 -58.09
CA MET A 1 -29.42 -4.45 -58.01
C MET A 1 -29.06 -5.75 -57.31
N SER A 2 -28.74 -6.77 -58.10
CA SER A 2 -28.34 -8.09 -57.60
C SER A 2 -26.93 -7.99 -57.04
N THR A 3 -26.76 -8.16 -55.73
CA THR A 3 -25.44 -8.31 -55.11
C THR A 3 -24.87 -9.65 -55.54
N ASP A 4 -23.77 -9.59 -56.31
CA ASP A 4 -23.05 -10.76 -56.80
C ASP A 4 -22.53 -11.59 -55.61
N PRO A 5 -22.91 -12.88 -55.49
CA PRO A 5 -22.49 -13.76 -54.40
C PRO A 5 -20.97 -13.82 -54.19
N SER A 6 -20.19 -13.69 -55.27
CA SER A 6 -18.72 -13.69 -55.17
C SER A 6 -18.16 -12.48 -54.40
N ILE A 7 -18.82 -11.31 -54.50
CA ILE A 7 -18.40 -10.11 -53.77
C ILE A 7 -18.66 -10.29 -52.26
N LEU A 8 -19.78 -10.94 -51.91
CA LEU A 8 -20.11 -11.28 -50.52
C LEU A 8 -19.10 -12.26 -49.93
N GLU A 9 -18.73 -13.32 -50.66
CA GLU A 9 -17.72 -14.28 -50.22
C GLU A 9 -16.34 -13.62 -50.00
N GLU A 10 -15.93 -12.73 -50.91
CA GLU A 10 -14.65 -12.02 -50.78
C GLU A 10 -14.64 -11.10 -49.54
N ASN A 11 -15.74 -10.41 -49.28
CA ASN A 11 -15.88 -9.55 -48.10
C ASN A 11 -15.91 -10.32 -46.79
N LEU A 12 -16.52 -11.51 -46.77
CA LEU A 12 -16.52 -12.41 -45.61
C LEU A 12 -15.10 -12.92 -45.32
N LYS A 13 -14.37 -13.36 -46.35
CA LYS A 13 -12.96 -13.77 -46.21
C LYS A 13 -12.10 -12.63 -45.67
N LYS A 14 -12.24 -11.41 -46.21
CA LYS A 14 -11.51 -10.23 -45.70
C LYS A 14 -11.83 -9.93 -44.24
N SER A 15 -13.11 -9.98 -43.85
CA SER A 15 -13.52 -9.73 -42.47
C SER A 15 -12.98 -10.79 -41.51
N GLN A 16 -12.96 -12.06 -41.92
CA GLN A 16 -12.42 -13.15 -41.11
C GLN A 16 -10.91 -13.04 -40.93
N VAL A 17 -10.16 -12.74 -41.99
CA VAL A 17 -8.70 -12.50 -41.90
C VAL A 17 -8.42 -11.32 -40.97
N LYS A 18 -9.19 -10.24 -41.10
CA LYS A 18 -9.04 -9.06 -40.23
C LYS A 18 -9.30 -9.41 -38.77
N TRP A 19 -10.43 -10.07 -38.48
CA TRP A 19 -10.77 -10.52 -37.13
C TRP A 19 -9.68 -11.43 -36.54
N GLN A 20 -9.19 -12.39 -37.32
CA GLN A 20 -8.17 -13.33 -36.87
C GLN A 20 -6.84 -12.61 -36.56
N SER A 21 -6.44 -11.66 -37.40
CA SER A 21 -5.25 -10.83 -37.15
C SER A 21 -5.41 -9.98 -35.89
N THR A 22 -6.58 -9.35 -35.68
CA THR A 22 -6.86 -8.51 -34.50
C THR A 22 -6.94 -9.35 -33.23
N SER A 23 -7.59 -10.52 -33.28
CA SER A 23 -7.70 -11.45 -32.16
C SER A 23 -6.32 -11.99 -31.74
N ASN A 24 -5.48 -12.35 -32.71
CA ASN A 24 -4.10 -12.76 -32.43
C ASN A 24 -3.27 -11.62 -31.83
N ALA A 25 -3.39 -10.40 -32.35
CA ALA A 25 -2.72 -9.23 -31.79
C ALA A 25 -3.19 -8.95 -30.35
N LEU A 26 -4.49 -9.06 -30.08
CA LEU A 26 -5.05 -8.92 -28.74
C LEU A 26 -4.50 -9.99 -27.79
N ASN A 27 -4.49 -11.26 -28.20
CA ASN A 27 -3.93 -12.36 -27.40
C ASN A 27 -2.42 -12.21 -27.16
N LEU A 28 -1.68 -11.65 -28.12
CA LEU A 28 -0.26 -11.33 -27.95
C LEU A 28 -0.04 -10.16 -26.98
N LEU A 29 -0.90 -9.14 -27.00
CA LEU A 29 -0.85 -8.04 -26.03
C LEU A 29 -1.22 -8.53 -24.62
N LEU A 30 -2.25 -9.37 -24.50
CA LEU A 30 -2.67 -9.97 -23.24
C LEU A 30 -1.59 -10.90 -22.68
N SER A 31 -0.92 -11.69 -23.51
CA SER A 31 0.16 -12.60 -23.07
C SER A 31 1.45 -11.87 -22.71
N LYS A 32 1.84 -10.80 -23.43
CA LYS A 32 3.00 -9.97 -23.07
C LYS A 32 2.78 -9.14 -21.80
N ASN A 33 1.53 -8.88 -21.41
CA ASN A 33 1.16 -8.21 -20.16
C ASN A 33 1.04 -9.15 -18.94
N GLN A 34 1.33 -10.45 -19.06
CA GLN A 34 1.18 -11.41 -17.95
C GLN A 34 2.17 -11.22 -16.79
N LYS A 35 3.24 -10.43 -16.99
CA LYS A 35 4.01 -9.84 -15.89
C LYS A 35 3.78 -8.34 -15.97
N SER A 36 2.65 -7.91 -15.42
CA SER A 36 2.25 -6.51 -15.51
C SER A 36 3.19 -5.67 -14.66
N LYS A 37 3.52 -4.46 -15.09
CA LYS A 37 4.14 -3.46 -14.21
C LYS A 37 3.38 -3.32 -12.88
N ALA A 38 2.06 -3.56 -12.89
CA ALA A 38 1.24 -3.61 -11.68
C ALA A 38 1.64 -4.77 -10.74
N ASP A 39 1.98 -5.96 -11.25
CA ASP A 39 2.44 -7.07 -10.42
C ASP A 39 3.78 -6.74 -9.74
N ASP A 40 4.68 -6.06 -10.43
CA ASP A 40 5.98 -5.63 -9.88
C ASP A 40 5.78 -4.57 -8.78
N ILE A 41 4.86 -3.62 -9.00
CA ILE A 41 4.49 -2.60 -8.00
C ILE A 41 3.87 -3.27 -6.75
N LEU A 42 2.98 -4.24 -6.93
CA LEU A 42 2.37 -4.96 -5.81
C LEU A 42 3.40 -5.79 -5.04
N ALA A 43 4.32 -6.45 -5.73
CA ALA A 43 5.41 -7.18 -5.09
C ALA A 43 6.32 -6.25 -4.29
N LYS A 44 6.66 -5.06 -4.83
CA LYS A 44 7.39 -4.03 -4.09
C LYS A 44 6.62 -3.54 -2.86
N LEU A 45 5.32 -3.26 -3.00
CA LEU A 45 4.47 -2.84 -1.89
C LEU A 45 4.46 -3.88 -0.76
N GLU A 46 4.35 -5.16 -1.11
CA GLU A 46 4.38 -6.27 -0.14
C GLU A 46 5.70 -6.33 0.61
N ILE A 47 6.83 -6.22 -0.10
CA ILE A 47 8.17 -6.22 0.50
C ILE A 47 8.33 -5.05 1.49
N ILE A 48 7.89 -3.85 1.12
CA ILE A 48 7.96 -2.67 1.98
C ILE A 48 7.05 -2.86 3.21
N MET A 49 5.83 -3.35 3.01
CA MET A 49 4.89 -3.64 4.09
C MET A 49 5.47 -4.65 5.09
N GLN A 50 6.04 -5.76 4.62
CA GLN A 50 6.67 -6.78 5.46
C GLN A 50 7.87 -6.23 6.24
N LYS A 51 8.69 -5.37 5.62
CA LYS A 51 9.78 -4.67 6.29
C LYS A 51 9.26 -3.76 7.41
N ASN A 52 8.16 -3.06 7.18
CA ASN A 52 7.53 -2.19 8.17
C ASN A 52 6.89 -2.98 9.31
N LEU A 53 6.23 -4.11 9.03
CA LEU A 53 5.73 -5.03 10.05
C LEU A 53 6.83 -5.47 11.02
N ASN A 54 8.00 -5.84 10.48
CA ASN A 54 9.16 -6.22 11.30
C ASN A 54 9.56 -5.07 12.25
N LYS A 55 9.67 -3.85 11.71
CA LYS A 55 10.02 -2.65 12.48
C LYS A 55 9.04 -2.34 13.62
N PHE A 56 7.76 -2.70 13.49
CA PHE A 56 6.73 -2.39 14.49
C PHE A 56 6.52 -3.51 15.53
N GLY A 57 7.40 -4.52 15.54
CA GLY A 57 7.37 -5.62 16.48
C GLY A 57 6.27 -6.66 16.18
N PHE A 58 5.90 -6.82 14.90
CA PHE A 58 5.07 -7.93 14.46
C PHE A 58 5.84 -9.25 14.56
N SER A 59 5.14 -10.36 14.81
CA SER A 59 5.78 -11.67 14.96
C SER A 59 6.49 -12.11 13.68
N GLU A 60 7.81 -12.27 13.71
CA GLU A 60 8.64 -12.62 12.54
C GLU A 60 8.16 -13.88 11.82
N SER A 61 7.69 -14.88 12.56
CA SER A 61 7.14 -16.13 12.02
C SER A 61 5.91 -15.94 11.14
N SER A 62 5.20 -14.83 11.29
CA SER A 62 3.94 -14.53 10.63
C SER A 62 4.07 -13.47 9.54
N ILE A 63 5.19 -12.73 9.47
CA ILE A 63 5.39 -11.66 8.46
C ILE A 63 5.26 -12.20 7.05
N ASN A 64 5.90 -13.34 6.76
CA ASN A 64 5.87 -13.97 5.44
C ASN A 64 4.50 -14.54 5.06
N GLN A 65 3.56 -14.61 6.01
CA GLN A 65 2.18 -15.04 5.76
C GLN A 65 1.28 -13.88 5.35
N ILE A 66 1.73 -12.64 5.54
CA ILE A 66 1.02 -11.43 5.14
C ILE A 66 1.42 -11.06 3.71
N THR A 67 0.44 -11.15 2.82
CA THR A 67 0.59 -10.88 1.38
C THR A 67 -0.40 -9.81 0.94
N ILE A 68 -0.23 -9.25 -0.26
CA ILE A 68 -1.17 -8.31 -0.84
C ILE A 68 -2.03 -9.00 -1.90
N SER A 69 -3.34 -8.91 -1.72
CA SER A 69 -4.32 -9.45 -2.67
C SER A 69 -4.14 -8.83 -4.05
N LYS A 70 -4.01 -9.66 -5.09
CA LYS A 70 -3.98 -9.17 -6.47
C LYS A 70 -5.34 -8.68 -6.98
N ILE A 71 -6.40 -8.99 -6.24
CA ILE A 71 -7.79 -8.67 -6.61
C ILE A 71 -8.28 -7.46 -5.81
N THR A 72 -8.13 -7.50 -4.49
CA THR A 72 -8.66 -6.44 -3.61
C THR A 72 -7.61 -5.37 -3.28
N TYR A 73 -6.33 -5.64 -3.55
CA TYR A 73 -5.17 -4.83 -3.17
C TYR A 73 -4.99 -4.61 -1.67
N ARG A 74 -5.73 -5.36 -0.84
CA ARG A 74 -5.65 -5.31 0.62
C ARG A 74 -4.66 -6.35 1.15
N PRO A 75 -4.09 -6.13 2.34
CA PRO A 75 -3.35 -7.18 3.03
C PRO A 75 -4.26 -8.38 3.34
N GLU A 76 -3.73 -9.57 3.15
CA GLU A 76 -4.36 -10.86 3.42
C GLU A 76 -3.38 -11.74 4.20
N GLN A 77 -3.88 -12.60 5.08
CA GLN A 77 -3.08 -13.61 5.76
C GLN A 77 -3.41 -14.98 5.17
N ASN A 78 -2.42 -15.64 4.55
CA ASN A 78 -2.60 -16.93 3.87
C ASN A 78 -3.77 -16.95 2.84
N GLY A 79 -4.04 -15.81 2.19
CA GLY A 79 -5.13 -15.66 1.22
C GLY A 79 -6.53 -15.47 1.82
N TYR A 80 -6.61 -15.24 3.14
CA TYR A 80 -7.85 -14.89 3.84
C TYR A 80 -7.79 -13.45 4.35
N ASP A 81 -8.96 -12.88 4.64
CA ASP A 81 -9.07 -11.53 5.22
C ASP A 81 -8.40 -11.49 6.60
N ILE A 82 -7.52 -10.51 6.80
CA ILE A 82 -6.76 -10.29 8.04
C ILE A 82 -7.65 -10.09 9.27
N ILE A 83 -8.90 -9.68 9.09
CA ILE A 83 -9.84 -9.49 10.21
C ILE A 83 -10.18 -10.80 10.92
N ALA A 84 -10.18 -11.93 10.19
CA ALA A 84 -10.66 -13.20 10.73
C ALA A 84 -9.61 -13.96 11.55
N GLU A 85 -8.33 -13.84 11.19
CA GLU A 85 -7.26 -14.72 11.69
C GLU A 85 -6.21 -14.00 12.54
N THR A 86 -6.24 -12.67 12.61
CA THR A 86 -5.19 -11.85 13.26
C THR A 86 -5.66 -11.24 14.58
N SER A 87 -4.76 -11.13 15.57
CA SER A 87 -5.06 -10.43 16.82
C SER A 87 -5.36 -8.95 16.58
N ALA A 88 -6.18 -8.30 17.42
CA ALA A 88 -6.54 -6.89 17.22
C ALA A 88 -5.32 -5.95 17.18
N SER A 89 -4.29 -6.23 18.00
CA SER A 89 -3.04 -5.46 17.98
C SER A 89 -2.25 -5.67 16.69
N ASP A 90 -2.22 -6.89 16.16
CA ASP A 90 -1.51 -7.22 14.93
C ASP A 90 -2.24 -6.68 13.70
N TYR A 91 -3.57 -6.71 13.72
CA TYR A 91 -4.42 -6.10 12.70
C TYR A 91 -4.11 -4.60 12.53
N ILE A 92 -4.01 -3.87 13.64
CA ILE A 92 -3.65 -2.45 13.62
C ILE A 92 -2.21 -2.24 13.11
N ARG A 93 -1.25 -3.09 13.50
CA ARG A 93 0.12 -3.04 12.95
C ARG A 93 0.15 -3.27 11.44
N ILE A 94 -0.70 -4.13 10.90
CA ILE A 94 -0.84 -4.35 9.45
C ILE A 94 -1.38 -3.09 8.77
N ILE A 95 -2.40 -2.44 9.33
CA ILE A 95 -2.93 -1.17 8.80
C ILE A 95 -1.82 -0.11 8.76
N TRP A 96 -1.06 0.04 9.85
CA TRP A 96 0.06 0.99 9.90
C TRP A 96 1.12 0.66 8.84
N ALA A 97 1.58 -0.59 8.77
CA ALA A 97 2.61 -1.02 7.84
C ALA A 97 2.19 -0.85 6.38
N TYR A 98 0.95 -1.21 6.05
CA TYR A 98 0.41 -1.05 4.71
C TYR A 98 0.26 0.42 4.31
N THR A 99 -0.30 1.25 5.19
CA THR A 99 -0.48 2.70 4.93
C THR A 99 0.87 3.39 4.74
N LEU A 100 1.86 3.06 5.59
CA LEU A 100 3.21 3.60 5.46
C LEU A 100 3.88 3.13 4.17
N ALA A 101 3.72 1.85 3.82
CA ALA A 101 4.31 1.27 2.62
C ALA A 101 3.80 1.94 1.33
N ILE A 102 2.54 2.37 1.28
CA ILE A 102 2.01 3.15 0.14
C ILE A 102 2.76 4.48 0.01
N LEU A 103 2.95 5.21 1.11
CA LEU A 103 3.68 6.48 1.09
C LEU A 103 5.15 6.28 0.69
N GLU A 104 5.81 5.25 1.22
CA GLU A 104 7.19 4.88 0.84
C GLU A 104 7.30 4.55 -0.65
N LEU A 105 6.38 3.73 -1.16
CA LEU A 105 6.35 3.34 -2.56
C LEU A 105 6.10 4.53 -3.48
N ALA A 106 5.26 5.49 -3.07
CA ALA A 106 4.99 6.69 -3.84
C ALA A 106 6.18 7.66 -3.92
N GLN A 107 7.18 7.50 -3.05
CA GLN A 107 8.40 8.29 -3.10
C GLN A 107 9.52 7.62 -3.89
N ASP A 108 9.38 6.33 -4.20
CA ASP A 108 10.29 5.66 -5.11
C ASP A 108 10.14 6.28 -6.51
N LEU A 109 11.10 7.14 -6.88
CA LEU A 109 11.17 7.83 -8.17
C LEU A 109 11.19 6.88 -9.39
N THR A 110 11.45 5.59 -9.17
CA THR A 110 11.41 4.58 -10.23
C THR A 110 10.00 4.14 -10.59
N GLU A 111 9.06 4.28 -9.65
CA GLU A 111 7.66 3.90 -9.86
C GLU A 111 6.76 5.13 -9.97
N ASN A 112 5.86 5.11 -10.95
CA ASN A 112 4.91 6.20 -11.15
C ASN A 112 3.65 5.98 -10.29
N VAL A 113 3.84 5.91 -8.96
CA VAL A 113 2.75 5.71 -8.00
C VAL A 113 2.21 7.07 -7.57
N GLN A 114 0.93 7.31 -7.84
CA GLN A 114 0.27 8.56 -7.49
C GLN A 114 -0.21 8.52 -6.04
N HIS A 115 0.33 9.40 -5.22
CA HIS A 115 -0.08 9.59 -3.83
C HIS A 115 0.07 11.08 -3.46
N CYS A 116 -0.74 11.57 -2.51
CA CYS A 116 -0.74 12.98 -2.10
C CYS A 116 0.52 13.41 -1.33
N GLY A 117 1.47 12.50 -1.11
CA GLY A 117 2.73 12.77 -0.42
C GLY A 117 2.62 12.90 1.11
N PHE A 118 1.45 12.71 1.70
CA PHE A 118 1.30 12.70 3.15
C PHE A 118 0.30 11.66 3.66
N ILE A 119 0.44 11.28 4.92
CA ILE A 119 -0.47 10.38 5.65
C ILE A 119 -0.84 11.00 7.00
N VAL A 120 -2.02 10.66 7.49
CA VAL A 120 -2.51 11.10 8.81
C VAL A 120 -2.96 9.86 9.58
N PHE A 121 -2.40 9.68 10.77
CA PHE A 121 -2.78 8.67 11.74
C PHE A 121 -3.55 9.34 12.87
N ASP A 122 -4.86 9.11 12.90
CA ASP A 122 -5.73 9.60 13.97
C ASP A 122 -5.97 8.53 15.02
N GLU A 123 -5.51 8.80 16.24
CA GLU A 123 -5.46 7.86 17.36
C GLU A 123 -4.97 6.47 16.92
N PRO A 124 -3.74 6.35 16.37
CA PRO A 124 -3.26 5.09 15.81
C PRO A 124 -3.36 3.94 16.81
N ARG A 125 -3.22 4.22 18.11
CA ARG A 125 -3.31 3.25 19.21
C ARG A 125 -4.76 2.97 19.63
N GLN A 126 -5.62 2.61 18.68
CA GLN A 126 -6.87 1.91 19.00
C GLN A 126 -6.57 0.41 19.18
N HIS A 127 -7.26 -0.28 20.10
CA HIS A 127 -7.14 -1.73 20.36
C HIS A 127 -5.86 -2.23 21.07
N GLU A 128 -5.42 -1.55 22.14
CA GLU A 128 -4.38 -2.04 23.06
C GLU A 128 -3.01 -2.39 22.43
N ALA A 129 -2.71 -1.86 21.24
CA ALA A 129 -1.37 -1.98 20.68
C ALA A 129 -0.31 -1.47 21.67
N LYS A 130 0.82 -2.19 21.76
CA LYS A 130 1.91 -1.85 22.67
C LYS A 130 2.42 -0.44 22.37
N ALA A 131 2.64 0.36 23.41
CA ALA A 131 3.20 1.71 23.28
C ALA A 131 4.53 1.70 22.50
N GLN A 132 5.36 0.67 22.70
CA GLN A 132 6.60 0.48 21.93
C GLN A 132 6.36 0.43 20.42
N SER A 133 5.35 -0.30 19.95
CA SER A 133 5.04 -0.39 18.51
C SER A 133 4.65 0.97 17.92
N LEU A 134 3.97 1.83 18.70
CA LEU A 134 3.65 3.19 18.28
C LEU A 134 4.90 4.07 18.20
N TYR A 135 5.81 3.96 19.18
CA TYR A 135 7.09 4.65 19.12
C TYR A 135 7.92 4.20 17.91
N ASP A 136 7.99 2.90 17.66
CA ASP A 136 8.70 2.36 16.52
C ASP A 136 8.09 2.87 15.21
N LEU A 137 6.75 2.97 15.11
CA LEU A 137 6.07 3.59 13.97
C LEU A 137 6.52 5.03 13.76
N ILE A 138 6.46 5.87 14.79
CA ILE A 138 6.79 7.30 14.69
C ILE A 138 8.27 7.51 14.34
N ILE A 139 9.18 6.80 15.02
CA ILE A 139 10.63 6.89 14.76
C ILE A 139 10.96 6.45 13.34
N ASN A 140 10.46 5.27 12.92
CA ASN A 140 10.73 4.78 11.57
C ASN A 140 10.15 5.72 10.51
N THR A 141 8.98 6.29 10.76
CA THR A 141 8.36 7.26 9.85
C THR A 141 9.23 8.51 9.70
N ALA A 142 9.71 9.08 10.80
CA ALA A 142 10.59 10.24 10.78
C ALA A 142 11.92 9.97 10.05
N LEU A 143 12.51 8.79 10.28
CA LEU A 143 13.74 8.37 9.60
C LEU A 143 13.54 8.15 8.10
N THR A 144 12.43 7.52 7.71
CA THR A 144 12.14 7.21 6.30
C THR A 144 11.82 8.48 5.50
N PHE A 145 11.14 9.46 6.09
CA PHE A 145 10.61 10.63 5.37
C PHE A 145 11.32 11.96 5.66
N ASN A 146 12.57 11.90 6.13
CA ASN A 146 13.34 13.10 6.45
C ASN A 146 13.49 14.06 5.23
N GLN A 147 13.43 13.54 3.99
CA GLN A 147 13.67 14.32 2.77
C GLN A 147 12.45 14.43 1.84
N SER A 148 11.47 13.54 1.97
CA SER A 148 10.28 13.52 1.13
C SER A 148 9.09 12.94 1.88
N GLY A 149 7.94 13.59 1.72
CA GLY A 149 6.66 13.23 2.32
C GLY A 149 6.47 13.64 3.77
N GLN A 150 5.25 13.45 4.26
CA GLN A 150 4.84 13.93 5.58
C GLN A 150 3.93 12.91 6.26
N ALA A 151 4.13 12.69 7.55
CA ALA A 151 3.21 11.94 8.37
C ALA A 151 2.77 12.79 9.56
N ILE A 152 1.47 12.80 9.81
CA ILE A 152 0.86 13.51 10.92
C ILE A 152 0.27 12.47 11.86
N PHE A 153 0.62 12.55 13.14
CA PHE A 153 0.09 11.67 14.17
C PHE A 153 -0.70 12.52 15.16
N THR A 154 -1.96 12.18 15.37
CA THR A 154 -2.79 12.74 16.45
C THR A 154 -3.03 11.65 17.47
N THR A 155 -2.67 11.91 18.73
CA THR A 155 -2.92 10.96 19.80
C THR A 155 -3.02 11.64 21.16
N SER A 156 -3.88 11.12 22.02
CA SER A 156 -4.02 11.52 23.42
C SER A 156 -2.95 10.90 24.34
N PHE A 157 -1.91 10.27 23.79
CA PHE A 157 -0.90 9.56 24.57
C PHE A 157 0.18 10.49 25.13
N GLU A 158 0.34 10.52 26.44
CA GLU A 158 1.09 11.58 27.14
C GLU A 158 2.61 11.29 27.33
N ASN A 159 3.05 10.03 27.19
CA ASN A 159 4.38 9.61 27.69
C ASN A 159 5.53 9.66 26.66
N PHE A 160 5.43 10.48 25.60
CA PHE A 160 6.47 10.57 24.57
C PHE A 160 7.87 10.95 25.08
N LYS A 161 7.96 11.69 26.20
CA LYS A 161 9.23 12.15 26.78
C LYS A 161 9.98 11.08 27.59
N GLU A 162 9.31 10.02 28.03
CA GLU A 162 9.95 8.94 28.80
C GLU A 162 10.74 7.97 27.90
N ALA A 163 10.47 7.99 26.59
CA ALA A 163 11.28 7.30 25.61
C ALA A 163 12.59 8.06 25.40
N ASN A 164 13.56 7.86 26.30
CA ASN A 164 14.97 8.31 26.20
C ASN A 164 15.72 7.77 24.94
N LEU A 165 14.99 7.29 23.94
CA LEU A 165 15.46 6.59 22.74
C LEU A 165 15.09 7.34 21.44
N ILE A 166 14.38 8.46 21.54
CA ILE A 166 13.87 9.19 20.37
C ILE A 166 14.75 10.39 20.10
N ASP A 167 15.47 10.35 18.97
CA ASP A 167 16.08 11.53 18.39
C ASP A 167 14.98 12.38 17.74
N PHE A 168 14.55 13.42 18.47
CA PHE A 168 13.48 14.32 18.05
C PHE A 168 13.92 15.36 17.03
N ASP A 169 15.18 15.36 16.58
CA ASP A 169 15.68 16.39 15.65
C ASP A 169 14.89 16.48 14.34
N ASN A 170 14.23 15.38 13.94
CA ASN A 170 13.39 15.30 12.74
C ASN A 170 11.88 15.22 13.03
N ILE A 171 11.44 15.37 14.28
CA ILE A 171 10.03 15.25 14.68
C ILE A 171 9.53 16.57 15.24
N ASN A 172 8.56 17.18 14.57
CA ASN A 172 7.83 18.32 15.13
C ASN A 172 6.71 17.82 16.05
N LEU A 173 6.91 17.99 17.36
CA LEU A 173 5.95 17.56 18.38
C LEU A 173 5.20 18.76 18.94
N ILE A 174 3.88 18.76 18.76
CA ILE A 174 2.99 19.80 19.28
C ILE A 174 2.13 19.17 20.38
N TYR A 175 2.22 19.74 21.58
CA TYR A 175 1.36 19.37 22.70
C TYR A 175 0.20 20.36 22.78
N PHE A 176 -1.01 19.83 22.92
CA PHE A 176 -2.20 20.61 23.23
C PHE A 176 -2.58 20.33 24.68
N ASN A 177 -2.67 21.38 25.49
CA ASN A 177 -3.19 21.27 26.85
C ASN A 177 -4.72 21.18 26.84
N ASP A 178 -5.31 20.78 27.96
CA ASP A 178 -6.76 20.81 28.15
C ASP A 178 -7.31 22.23 27.84
N ASN A 179 -8.27 22.29 26.92
CA ASN A 179 -8.92 23.50 26.38
C ASN A 179 -8.11 24.30 25.34
N GLU A 180 -6.98 23.80 24.86
CA GLU A 180 -6.34 24.33 23.65
C GLU A 180 -6.91 23.65 22.41
N TYR A 181 -7.39 24.45 21.46
CA TYR A 181 -7.92 23.98 20.19
C TYR A 181 -7.06 24.52 19.05
N ILE A 182 -6.91 23.73 17.99
CA ILE A 182 -6.48 24.24 16.69
C ILE A 182 -7.62 25.12 16.17
N LEU A 183 -7.61 26.40 16.53
CA LEU A 183 -8.55 27.36 15.98
C LEU A 183 -8.21 27.54 14.49
N GLN A 184 -9.19 27.21 13.63
CA GLN A 184 -9.17 27.50 12.20
C GLN A 184 -9.29 29.00 11.92
#